data_AF-A0A5C3L1V0-F1
#
_entry.id   AF-A0A5C3L1V0-F1
#
_cell.length_a   1.000
_cell.length_b   1.000
_cell.length_c   1.000
_cell.angle_alpha   90.00
_cell.angle_beta   90.00
_cell.angle_gamma   90.00
#
_symmetry.space_group_name_H-M   'P 1'
#
loop_
_entity.id
_entity.type
_entity.pdbx_description
1 polymer ?
#
loop_
_entity_poly.entity_id
_entity_poly.type
_entity_poly.pdbx_seq_one_letter_code
_entity_poly.pdbx_strand_id
1 'polypeptide(L)'
;MACFLFCLAAIPTAKAQSPSARPACYICPDADLAGFDLTLANYDTSTIYMSCEFTAPWHCTYDPSTGDLKDDFDTGLCPAKAIWSCGDGRRRAVRNVIPRAFNRPSTQMTREEESEVVQFRGKVGKRRLK
;
A
#
# COMPACT_ATOMS: atom_id res chain seq x y z
N MET A 1 10.54 -51.08 43.24
CA MET A 1 11.41 -50.09 42.58
C MET A 1 11.05 -50.06 41.11
N ALA A 2 10.30 -49.04 40.67
CA ALA A 2 9.95 -48.85 39.27
C ALA A 2 10.61 -47.55 38.80
N CYS A 3 11.53 -47.66 37.84
CA CYS A 3 12.28 -46.55 37.27
C CYS A 3 11.52 -46.05 36.04
N PHE A 4 10.86 -44.89 36.14
CA PHE A 4 10.19 -44.24 35.02
C PHE A 4 11.22 -43.41 34.24
N LEU A 5 11.62 -43.92 33.07
CA LEU A 5 12.42 -43.21 32.08
C LEU A 5 11.53 -42.19 31.35
N PHE A 6 11.70 -40.90 31.67
CA PHE A 6 11.12 -39.78 30.93
C PHE A 6 11.98 -39.48 29.69
N CYS A 7 11.51 -39.87 28.52
CA CYS A 7 12.07 -39.41 27.24
C CYS A 7 11.64 -37.97 26.97
N LEU A 8 12.58 -37.01 27.09
CA LEU A 8 12.38 -35.65 26.59
C LEU A 8 12.45 -35.64 25.06
N ALA A 9 11.31 -35.49 24.40
CA ALA A 9 11.24 -35.21 22.97
C ALA A 9 11.52 -33.73 22.72
N ALA A 10 12.56 -33.43 21.93
CA ALA A 10 12.88 -32.07 21.49
C ALA A 10 11.86 -31.61 20.44
N ILE A 11 11.02 -30.64 20.80
CA ILE A 11 10.07 -30.01 19.87
C ILE A 11 10.85 -28.96 19.05
N PRO A 12 10.89 -29.05 17.71
CA PRO A 12 11.52 -28.02 16.89
C PRO A 12 10.71 -26.73 17.01
N THR A 13 11.33 -25.69 17.56
CA THR A 13 10.80 -24.33 17.58
C THR A 13 10.81 -23.78 16.15
N ALA A 14 9.66 -23.83 15.49
CA ALA A 14 9.47 -23.10 14.24
C ALA A 14 9.70 -21.61 14.50
N LYS A 15 10.68 -20.99 13.83
CA LYS A 15 10.82 -19.54 13.83
C LYS A 15 9.60 -18.94 13.16
N ALA A 16 8.71 -18.37 13.95
CA ALA A 16 7.64 -17.52 13.44
C ALA A 16 8.27 -16.46 12.55
N GLN A 17 7.78 -16.35 11.31
CA GLN A 17 8.16 -15.26 10.41
C GLN A 17 7.95 -13.96 11.17
N SER A 18 9.04 -13.24 11.47
CA SER A 18 8.96 -11.93 12.10
C SER A 18 7.99 -11.07 11.27
N PRO A 19 7.04 -10.35 11.88
CA PRO A 19 6.14 -9.49 11.12
C PRO A 19 7.00 -8.59 10.25
N SER A 20 6.87 -8.74 8.94
CA SER A 20 7.49 -7.87 7.94
C SER A 20 7.32 -6.45 8.43
N ALA A 21 8.43 -5.71 8.56
CA ALA A 21 8.41 -4.28 8.83
C ALA A 21 7.27 -3.67 8.00
N ARG A 22 6.36 -2.97 8.68
CA ARG A 22 5.19 -2.35 8.03
C ARG A 22 5.74 -1.57 6.82
N PRO A 23 5.34 -1.90 5.58
CA PRO A 23 5.83 -1.13 4.45
C PRO A 23 5.44 0.33 4.68
N ALA A 24 6.44 1.22 4.73
CA ALA A 24 6.21 2.65 4.85
C ALA A 24 5.39 3.07 3.62
N CYS A 25 4.14 3.46 3.86
CA CYS A 25 3.22 3.80 2.78
C CYS A 25 3.38 5.22 2.28
N TYR A 26 4.22 6.00 2.96
CA TYR A 26 4.56 7.36 2.63
C TYR A 26 6.04 7.44 2.27
N ILE A 27 6.34 8.27 1.26
CA ILE A 27 7.68 8.61 0.82
C ILE A 27 7.86 10.13 0.88
N CYS A 28 9.11 10.57 0.87
CA CYS A 28 9.44 12.00 0.87
C CYS A 28 8.87 12.68 -0.38
N PRO A 29 8.40 13.94 -0.27
CA PRO A 29 8.13 14.77 -1.44
C PRO A 29 9.37 14.91 -2.32
N ASP A 30 9.17 15.05 -3.63
CA ASP A 30 10.28 15.21 -4.58
C ASP A 30 10.97 16.58 -4.44
N ALA A 31 10.23 17.60 -3.95
CA ALA A 31 10.74 18.94 -3.67
C ALA A 31 9.98 19.59 -2.49
N ASP A 32 10.59 20.61 -1.89
CA ASP A 32 9.95 21.46 -0.87
C ASP A 32 9.01 22.53 -1.48
N LEU A 33 8.44 23.40 -0.65
CA LEU A 33 7.57 24.49 -1.10
C LEU A 33 8.33 25.66 -1.76
N ALA A 34 9.65 25.74 -1.60
CA ALA A 34 10.51 26.68 -2.31
C ALA A 34 11.00 26.13 -3.66
N GLY A 35 10.81 24.84 -3.93
CA GLY A 35 11.22 24.16 -5.14
C GLY A 35 12.64 23.57 -5.08
N PHE A 36 13.21 23.38 -3.88
CA PHE A 36 14.47 22.63 -3.75
C PHE A 36 14.19 21.12 -3.81
N ASP A 37 14.95 20.43 -4.65
CA ASP A 37 14.81 18.99 -4.87
C ASP A 37 15.26 18.18 -3.65
N LEU A 38 14.63 17.04 -3.42
CA LEU A 38 15.01 16.09 -2.37
C LEU A 38 16.43 15.56 -2.61
N THR A 39 17.34 15.82 -1.66
CA THR A 39 18.73 15.38 -1.71
C THR A 39 18.95 14.07 -0.94
N LEU A 40 18.28 13.90 0.19
CA LEU A 40 18.39 12.72 1.03
C LEU A 40 17.05 12.36 1.65
N ALA A 41 16.72 11.07 1.63
CA ALA A 41 15.56 10.54 2.33
C ALA A 41 15.95 9.39 3.24
N ASN A 42 15.53 9.48 4.50
CA ASN A 42 15.68 8.42 5.47
C ASN A 42 14.30 7.84 5.82
N TYR A 43 14.08 6.61 5.36
CA TYR A 43 12.86 5.84 5.58
C TYR A 43 13.03 4.78 6.67
N ASP A 44 14.05 4.89 7.52
CA ASP A 44 14.36 3.86 8.50
C ASP A 44 13.18 3.66 9.47
N THR A 45 12.52 2.52 9.32
CA THR A 45 11.41 2.08 10.18
C THR A 45 11.81 1.85 11.64
N SER A 46 13.11 1.81 11.95
CA SER A 46 13.61 1.80 13.32
C SER A 46 13.45 3.16 14.02
N THR A 47 13.39 4.24 13.23
CA THR A 47 13.13 5.59 13.70
C THR A 47 11.63 5.87 13.70
N ILE A 48 11.17 6.68 14.65
CA ILE A 48 9.75 7.03 14.80
C ILE A 48 9.26 7.89 13.62
N TYR A 49 10.18 8.56 12.91
CA TYR A 49 9.89 9.56 11.90
C TYR A 49 10.69 9.33 10.61
N MET A 50 10.06 9.63 9.48
CA MET A 50 10.73 9.72 8.19
C MET A 50 11.36 11.10 8.03
N SER A 51 12.64 11.18 7.66
CA SER A 51 13.35 12.45 7.45
C SER A 51 13.63 12.71 5.97
N CYS A 52 13.32 13.91 5.50
CA CYS A 52 13.50 14.35 4.12
C CYS A 52 14.34 15.62 4.09
N GLU A 53 15.49 15.57 3.45
CA GLU A 53 16.40 16.70 3.28
C GLU A 53 16.30 17.23 1.85
N PHE A 54 16.02 18.52 1.69
CA PHE A 54 15.92 19.17 0.37
C PHE A 54 17.17 19.99 0.08
N THR A 55 17.77 20.61 1.09
CA THR A 55 19.10 21.23 0.99
C THR A 55 19.68 21.32 2.40
N ALA A 56 20.92 20.89 2.64
CA ALA A 56 21.50 21.00 3.98
C ALA A 56 21.59 22.47 4.44
N PRO A 57 21.17 22.82 5.68
CA PRO A 57 20.73 21.95 6.77
C PRO A 57 19.19 21.76 6.88
N TRP A 58 18.45 22.26 5.90
CA TRP A 58 16.98 22.29 5.85
C TRP A 58 16.39 20.90 5.55
N HIS A 59 15.54 20.44 6.47
CA HIS A 59 14.91 19.14 6.38
C HIS A 59 13.54 19.13 7.05
N CYS A 60 12.76 18.09 6.74
CA CYS A 60 11.39 17.93 7.21
C CYS A 60 11.22 16.53 7.77
N THR A 61 10.54 16.41 8.91
CA THR A 61 10.22 15.09 9.50
C THR A 61 8.73 14.79 9.34
N TYR A 62 8.41 13.55 9.01
CA TYR A 62 7.04 13.11 8.76
C TYR A 62 6.70 11.85 9.54
N ASP A 63 5.42 11.68 9.85
CA ASP A 63 4.87 10.44 10.35
C ASP A 63 4.88 9.36 9.25
N PRO A 64 5.59 8.23 9.41
CA PRO A 64 5.62 7.18 8.39
C PRO A 64 4.27 6.45 8.25
N SER A 65 3.35 6.62 9.20
CA SER A 65 2.04 5.96 9.22
C SER A 65 0.90 6.82 8.70
N THR A 66 0.96 8.14 8.88
CA THR A 66 -0.09 9.08 8.43
C THR A 66 0.37 10.04 7.32
N GLY A 67 1.68 10.13 7.10
CA GLY A 67 2.31 11.08 6.19
C GLY A 67 2.22 12.53 6.65
N ASP A 68 1.80 12.80 7.89
CA ASP A 68 1.71 14.16 8.44
C ASP A 68 3.10 14.72 8.73
N LEU A 69 3.31 16.00 8.43
CA LEU A 69 4.46 16.75 8.89
C LEU A 69 4.48 16.76 10.43
N LYS A 70 5.64 16.46 11.01
CA LYS A 70 5.88 16.45 12.45
C LYS A 70 6.67 17.68 12.86
N ASP A 71 7.84 17.84 12.28
CA ASP A 71 8.71 18.97 12.53
C ASP A 71 9.15 19.60 11.20
N ASP A 72 9.11 20.92 11.18
CA ASP A 72 9.55 21.76 10.07
C ASP A 72 10.89 22.39 10.45
N PHE A 73 11.98 21.88 9.87
CA PHE A 73 13.31 22.48 9.99
C PHE A 73 13.69 23.25 8.72
N ASP A 74 12.69 23.71 7.96
CA ASP A 74 12.83 24.44 6.72
C ASP A 74 12.01 25.74 6.70
N THR A 75 11.86 26.37 7.87
CA THR A 75 11.27 27.72 7.99
C THR A 75 9.86 27.85 7.39
N GLY A 76 9.04 26.79 7.43
CA GLY A 76 7.69 26.82 6.85
C GLY A 76 7.62 26.35 5.39
N LEU A 77 8.74 25.89 4.82
CA LEU A 77 8.81 25.42 3.43
C LEU A 77 8.60 23.90 3.31
N CYS A 78 8.45 23.19 4.43
CA CYS A 78 8.09 21.79 4.40
C CYS A 78 6.68 21.57 3.85
N PRO A 79 6.50 20.68 2.86
CA PRO A 79 5.17 20.21 2.49
C PRO A 79 4.40 19.68 3.70
N ALA A 80 3.10 19.99 3.79
CA ALA A 80 2.29 19.55 4.94
C ALA A 80 2.10 18.02 5.01
N LYS A 81 2.32 17.33 3.90
CA LYS A 81 2.09 15.89 3.73
C LYS A 81 3.19 15.25 2.89
N ALA A 82 3.61 14.06 3.32
CA ALA A 82 4.40 13.12 2.54
C ALA A 82 3.56 12.46 1.42
N ILE A 83 4.22 11.88 0.42
CA ILE A 83 3.56 11.29 -0.75
C ILE A 83 3.14 9.85 -0.46
N TRP A 84 1.87 9.49 -0.71
CA TRP A 84 1.38 8.11 -0.58
C TRP A 84 1.84 7.21 -1.74
N SER A 85 2.57 6.14 -1.44
CA SER A 85 3.16 5.20 -2.42
C SER A 85 2.61 3.76 -2.35
N CYS A 86 1.94 3.37 -1.26
CA CYS A 86 1.43 1.99 -1.08
C CYS A 86 0.38 1.54 -2.12
N GLY A 87 -0.32 2.47 -2.77
CA GLY A 87 -1.31 2.14 -3.80
C GLY A 87 -0.71 1.74 -5.15
N ASP A 88 0.47 2.25 -5.47
CA ASP A 88 1.04 2.15 -6.82
C ASP A 88 1.80 0.84 -7.03
N GLY A 89 2.50 0.35 -6.01
CA GLY A 89 3.20 -0.93 -6.06
C GLY A 89 2.24 -2.09 -6.32
N ARG A 90 1.10 -2.14 -5.61
CA ARG A 90 0.09 -3.20 -5.81
C ARG A 90 -0.52 -3.14 -7.20
N ARG A 91 -0.83 -1.95 -7.72
CA ARG A 91 -1.38 -1.78 -9.07
C ARG A 91 -0.38 -2.20 -10.15
N ARG A 92 0.90 -1.86 -10.00
CA ARG A 92 1.98 -2.28 -10.91
C ARG A 92 2.20 -3.79 -10.86
N ALA A 93 2.26 -4.38 -9.66
CA ALA A 93 2.40 -5.83 -9.49
C ALA A 93 1.22 -6.58 -10.13
N VAL A 94 -0.02 -6.12 -9.93
CA VAL A 94 -1.20 -6.72 -10.56
C VAL A 94 -1.16 -6.58 -12.09
N ARG A 95 -0.74 -5.43 -12.63
CA ARG A 95 -0.57 -5.26 -14.10
C ARG A 95 0.46 -6.20 -14.70
N ASN A 96 1.53 -6.51 -13.97
CA ASN A 96 2.60 -7.37 -14.48
C ASN A 96 2.28 -8.87 -14.32
N VAL A 97 1.38 -9.23 -13.39
CA VAL A 97 1.02 -10.63 -13.10
C VAL A 97 -0.22 -11.07 -13.87
N ILE A 98 -1.13 -10.17 -14.24
CA ILE A 98 -2.27 -10.53 -15.08
C ILE A 98 -1.78 -10.54 -16.54
N PRO A 99 -1.57 -11.71 -17.19
CA PRO A 99 -1.42 -11.73 -18.63
C PRO A 99 -2.62 -11.01 -19.22
N ARG A 100 -2.38 -9.98 -20.04
CA ARG A 100 -3.45 -9.29 -20.76
C ARG A 100 -4.26 -10.37 -21.45
N ALA A 101 -5.48 -10.63 -20.95
CA ALA A 101 -6.39 -11.55 -21.59
C ALA A 101 -6.44 -11.14 -23.06
N PHE A 102 -6.17 -12.11 -23.94
CA PHE A 102 -6.17 -11.94 -25.39
C PHE A 102 -7.32 -11.01 -25.77
N ASN A 103 -7.00 -9.90 -26.44
CA ASN A 103 -8.00 -9.02 -27.03
C ASN A 103 -9.05 -9.90 -27.71
N ARG A 104 -10.23 -10.01 -27.11
CA ARG A 104 -11.37 -10.62 -27.79
C ARG A 104 -11.54 -9.77 -29.04
N PRO A 105 -11.45 -10.36 -30.25
CA PRO A 105 -11.81 -9.64 -31.46
C PRO A 105 -13.19 -9.05 -31.20
N SER A 106 -13.35 -7.75 -31.41
CA SER A 106 -14.68 -7.16 -31.44
C SER A 106 -15.43 -7.88 -32.54
N THR A 107 -16.28 -8.85 -32.19
CA THR A 107 -17.29 -9.34 -33.10
C THR A 107 -18.13 -8.12 -33.42
N GLN A 108 -17.87 -7.48 -34.57
CA GLN A 108 -18.86 -6.68 -35.25
C GLN A 108 -19.97 -7.65 -35.62
N MET A 109 -20.87 -7.91 -34.68
CA MET A 109 -22.18 -8.44 -35.02
C MET A 109 -22.88 -7.31 -35.73
N THR A 110 -22.99 -7.49 -37.04
CA THR A 110 -24.03 -6.92 -37.88
C THR A 110 -25.32 -6.82 -37.08
N ARG A 111 -25.83 -5.59 -37.03
CA ARG A 111 -27.14 -5.23 -36.50
C ARG A 111 -28.20 -6.08 -37.20
N GLU A 112 -28.67 -7.11 -36.54
CA GLU A 112 -29.96 -7.70 -36.84
C GLU A 112 -30.72 -7.90 -35.52
N GLU A 113 -31.96 -7.46 -35.62
CA GLU A 113 -32.92 -7.15 -34.59
C GLU A 113 -33.50 -8.44 -34.02
N GLU A 114 -33.26 -8.74 -32.74
CA GLU A 114 -34.23 -9.53 -31.98
C GLU A 114 -34.25 -9.12 -30.51
N SER A 115 -35.35 -8.48 -30.17
CA SER A 115 -35.81 -8.10 -28.85
C SER A 115 -35.99 -9.30 -27.91
N GLU A 116 -36.11 -9.00 -26.62
CA GLU A 116 -36.87 -9.81 -25.65
C GLU A 116 -36.13 -10.86 -24.77
N VAL A 117 -34.92 -10.61 -24.25
CA VAL A 117 -34.42 -11.42 -23.09
C VAL A 117 -33.64 -10.62 -22.03
N VAL A 118 -33.93 -9.33 -21.83
CA VAL A 118 -33.30 -8.53 -20.75
C VAL A 118 -34.35 -7.80 -19.91
N GLN A 119 -35.20 -8.53 -19.20
CA GLN A 119 -36.04 -7.93 -18.15
C GLN A 119 -36.13 -8.70 -16.82
N PHE A 120 -35.47 -9.85 -16.65
CA PHE A 120 -35.74 -10.68 -15.47
C PHE A 120 -34.87 -10.46 -14.21
N ARG A 121 -33.94 -9.50 -14.20
CA ARG A 121 -33.00 -9.34 -13.05
C ARG A 121 -33.24 -8.13 -12.14
N GLY A 122 -34.33 -7.38 -12.31
CA GLY A 122 -34.59 -6.15 -11.54
C GLY A 122 -35.44 -6.29 -10.25
N LYS A 123 -35.96 -7.48 -9.90
CA LYS A 123 -37.02 -7.62 -8.88
C LYS A 123 -36.66 -8.50 -7.66
N VAL A 124 -35.43 -8.46 -7.17
CA VAL A 124 -35.08 -9.14 -5.89
C VAL A 124 -34.37 -8.15 -4.97
N GLY A 125 -35.11 -7.25 -4.34
CA GLY A 125 -34.46 -6.30 -3.42
C GLY A 125 -35.34 -5.27 -2.72
N LYS A 126 -36.63 -5.54 -2.46
CA LYS A 126 -37.42 -4.69 -1.55
C LYS A 126 -38.42 -5.53 -0.75
N ARG A 127 -37.98 -6.07 0.39
CA ARG A 127 -38.87 -6.28 1.54
C ARG A 127 -38.27 -5.55 2.72
N ARG A 128 -38.91 -4.44 3.08
CA ARG A 128 -38.67 -3.71 4.34
C ARG A 128 -39.25 -4.56 5.47
N LEU A 129 -38.41 -4.84 6.47
CA LEU A 129 -38.84 -5.27 7.79
C LEU A 129 -39.59 -4.10 8.46
N LYS A 130 -40.69 -4.46 9.13
CA LYS A 130 -41.52 -3.59 9.95
C LYS A 130 -41.20 -3.89 11.41
#